data_AF-A0AAU7LVX9-F1
#
_entry.id   AF-A0AAU7LVX9-F1
#
_cell.length_a   1.000
_cell.length_b   1.000
_cell.length_c   1.000
_cell.angle_alpha   90.00
_cell.angle_beta   90.00
_cell.angle_gamma   90.00
#
_symmetry.space_group_name_H-M   'P 1'
#
loop_
_entity.id
_entity.type
_entity.pdbx_description
1 polymer ?
#
loop_
_entity_poly.entity_id
_entity_poly.type
_entity_poly.pdbx_seq_one_letter_code
_entity_poly.pdbx_strand_id
1 'polypeptide(L)'
;MTTTFDRLCAILARDYKLQADQLMPGTPLESLGIDSLGIADLLFNVEDEFGINLPPEPVQLLTIGDVARFIDGLLAIRDDANGAPPEAGLLEAAPSPATPLP
;
A
#
# COMPACT_ATOMS: atom_id res chain seq x y z
N MET A 1 -5.65 18.43 8.88
CA MET A 1 -5.24 18.02 7.52
C MET A 1 -4.15 16.99 7.71
N THR A 2 -4.50 15.71 7.68
CA THR A 2 -3.51 14.63 7.77
C THR A 2 -2.83 14.48 6.43
N THR A 3 -1.50 14.51 6.42
CA THR A 3 -0.69 14.37 5.21
C THR A 3 -0.49 12.89 4.89
N THR A 4 -0.12 12.56 3.66
CA THR A 4 0.27 11.21 3.23
C THR A 4 1.30 10.59 4.19
N PHE A 5 2.24 11.42 4.65
CA PHE A 5 3.24 11.03 5.64
C PHE A 5 2.64 10.65 7.00
N ASP A 6 1.67 11.41 7.51
CA ASP A 6 1.02 11.13 8.80
C ASP A 6 0.28 9.78 8.79
N ARG A 7 -0.44 9.49 7.69
CA ARG A 7 -1.08 8.20 7.44
C ARG A 7 -0.07 7.06 7.39
N LEU A 8 1.02 7.24 6.62
CA LEU A 8 2.10 6.26 6.53
C LEU A 8 2.74 5.99 7.90
N CYS A 9 2.98 7.05 8.67
CA CYS A 9 3.53 7.02 10.01
C CYS A 9 2.60 6.25 10.97
N ALA A 10 1.29 6.40 10.83
CA ALA A 10 0.31 5.65 11.61
C ALA A 10 0.31 4.14 11.30
N ILE A 11 0.44 3.75 10.02
CA ILE A 11 0.57 2.35 9.61
C ILE A 11 1.86 1.76 10.20
N LEU A 12 2.99 2.47 10.03
CA LEU A 12 4.28 2.08 10.59
C LEU A 12 4.24 1.93 12.12
N ALA A 13 3.58 2.86 12.82
CA ALA A 13 3.44 2.80 14.26
C ALA A 13 2.54 1.63 14.73
N ARG A 14 1.50 1.27 13.96
CA ARG A 14 0.62 0.14 14.30
C ARG A 14 1.26 -1.21 14.02
N ASP A 15 1.75 -1.40 12.81
CA ASP A 15 2.20 -2.70 12.32
C ASP A 15 3.63 -3.02 12.78
N TYR A 16 4.51 -2.02 12.80
CA TYR A 16 5.91 -2.17 13.20
C TYR A 16 6.18 -1.74 14.65
N LYS A 17 5.16 -1.27 15.37
CA LYS A 17 5.27 -0.74 16.74
C LYS A 17 6.35 0.34 16.89
N LEU A 18 6.54 1.13 15.84
CA LEU A 18 7.50 2.23 15.80
C LEU A 18 6.94 3.48 16.50
N GLN A 19 7.84 4.29 17.05
CA GLN A 19 7.45 5.55 17.70
C GLN A 19 7.50 6.69 16.68
N ALA A 20 6.54 7.61 16.73
CA ALA A 20 6.51 8.80 15.87
C ALA A 20 7.81 9.63 15.92
N ASP A 21 8.51 9.59 17.06
CA ASP A 21 9.80 10.25 17.24
C ASP A 21 10.92 9.65 16.34
N GLN A 22 10.84 8.36 16.04
CA GLN A 22 11.79 7.66 15.15
C GLN A 22 11.38 7.75 13.68
N LEU A 23 10.11 8.04 13.42
CA LEU A 23 9.51 8.12 12.09
C LEU A 23 9.76 9.50 11.47
N MET A 24 11.03 9.78 11.15
CA MET A 24 11.44 11.01 10.49
C MET A 24 11.53 10.80 8.96
N PRO A 25 11.28 11.83 8.14
CA PRO A 25 11.38 11.72 6.69
C PRO A 25 12.80 11.35 6.19
N GLY A 26 13.84 11.63 6.98
CA GLY A 26 15.22 11.23 6.69
C GLY A 26 15.62 9.88 7.27
N THR A 27 14.77 9.22 8.06
CA THR A 27 15.11 7.91 8.63
C THR A 27 14.96 6.82 7.56
N PRO A 28 15.98 5.97 7.37
CA PRO A 28 15.88 4.86 6.46
C PRO A 28 15.02 3.73 7.05
N LEU A 29 14.21 3.09 6.19
CA LEU A 29 13.32 1.99 6.58
C LEU A 29 14.10 0.81 7.18
N GLU A 30 15.25 0.50 6.60
CA GLU A 30 16.15 -0.56 7.09
C GLU A 30 16.65 -0.29 8.53
N SER A 31 16.87 0.98 8.92
CA SER A 31 17.26 1.31 10.31
C SER A 31 16.11 1.14 11.30
N LEU A 32 14.87 1.12 10.82
CA LEU A 32 13.69 0.85 11.64
C LEU A 32 13.40 -0.65 11.77
N GLY A 33 14.23 -1.50 11.16
CA GLY A 33 14.01 -2.95 11.09
C GLY A 33 12.97 -3.35 10.04
N ILE A 34 12.74 -2.48 9.04
CA ILE A 34 11.84 -2.76 7.92
C ILE A 34 12.71 -3.20 6.75
N ASP A 35 12.79 -4.52 6.58
CA ASP A 35 13.46 -5.16 5.45
C ASP A 35 12.56 -5.16 4.19
N SER A 36 13.07 -5.71 3.08
CA SER A 36 12.33 -5.82 1.81
C SER A 36 10.95 -6.48 1.93
N LEU A 37 10.79 -7.45 2.83
CA LEU A 37 9.52 -8.11 3.10
C LEU A 37 8.54 -7.21 3.85
N GLY A 38 9.04 -6.40 4.80
CA GLY A 38 8.22 -5.40 5.47
C GLY A 38 7.82 -4.26 4.53
N ILE A 39 8.75 -3.83 3.67
CA ILE A 39 8.46 -2.86 2.61
C ILE A 39 7.31 -3.38 1.72
N ALA A 40 7.35 -4.64 1.28
CA ALA A 40 6.28 -5.23 0.46
C ALA A 40 4.91 -5.23 1.18
N ASP A 41 4.86 -5.60 2.46
CA ASP A 41 3.63 -5.61 3.26
C ASP A 41 3.08 -4.19 3.48
N LEU A 42 3.97 -3.24 3.77
CA LEU A 42 3.65 -1.82 3.88
C LEU A 42 3.07 -1.27 2.58
N LEU A 43 3.71 -1.56 1.44
CA LEU A 43 3.24 -1.14 0.12
C LEU A 43 1.83 -1.67 -0.13
N PHE A 44 1.55 -2.93 0.17
CA PHE A 44 0.21 -3.51 0.02
C PHE A 44 -0.84 -2.80 0.89
N ASN A 45 -0.52 -2.55 2.16
CA ASN A 45 -1.44 -1.89 3.09
C ASN A 45 -1.69 -0.42 2.70
N VAL A 46 -0.66 0.27 2.22
CA VAL A 46 -0.77 1.62 1.64
C VAL A 46 -1.60 1.60 0.35
N GLU A 47 -1.39 0.62 -0.52
CA GLU A 47 -2.12 0.52 -1.78
C GLU A 47 -3.63 0.42 -1.55
N ASP A 48 -4.05 -0.42 -0.61
CA ASP A 48 -5.44 -0.56 -0.17
C ASP A 48 -5.95 0.71 0.54
N GLU A 49 -5.21 1.21 1.54
CA GLU A 49 -5.66 2.31 2.39
C GLU A 49 -5.76 3.66 1.62
N PHE A 50 -4.91 3.85 0.62
CA PHE A 50 -4.95 5.01 -0.27
C PHE A 50 -5.66 4.72 -1.60
N GLY A 51 -6.04 3.47 -1.87
CA GLY A 51 -6.65 2.99 -3.11
C GLY A 51 -5.81 3.15 -4.38
N ILE A 52 -4.47 3.35 -4.25
CA ILE A 52 -3.57 3.59 -5.39
C ILE A 52 -3.21 2.27 -6.07
N ASN A 53 -2.44 2.30 -7.15
CA ASN A 53 -1.88 1.11 -7.77
C ASN A 53 -0.37 1.31 -7.82
N LEU A 54 0.38 0.66 -6.92
CA LEU A 54 1.84 0.71 -6.94
C LEU A 54 2.34 -0.32 -7.95
N PRO A 55 3.42 -0.02 -8.67
CA PRO A 55 4.02 -1.00 -9.57
C PRO A 55 4.49 -2.22 -8.77
N PRO A 56 4.31 -3.45 -9.30
CA PRO A 56 4.79 -4.68 -8.65
C PRO A 56 6.31 -4.79 -8.63
N GLU A 57 7.02 -3.88 -9.30
CA GLU A 57 8.46 -3.81 -9.27
C GLU A 57 8.95 -3.27 -7.91
N PRO A 58 10.04 -3.83 -7.36
CA PRO A 58 10.59 -3.34 -6.11
C PRO A 58 11.07 -1.90 -6.28
N VAL A 59 10.31 -0.96 -5.73
CA VAL A 59 10.72 0.44 -5.67
C VAL A 59 11.77 0.57 -4.58
N GLN A 60 12.93 1.14 -4.91
CA GLN A 60 14.03 1.35 -3.98
C GLN A 60 13.72 2.55 -3.08
N LEU A 61 12.77 2.38 -2.17
CA LEU A 61 12.39 3.38 -1.18
C LEU A 61 13.32 3.27 0.01
N LEU A 62 14.34 4.12 0.06
CA LEU A 62 15.33 4.09 1.15
C LEU A 62 14.80 4.67 2.46
N THR A 63 13.92 5.68 2.39
CA THR A 63 13.47 6.46 3.56
C THR A 63 11.96 6.61 3.60
N ILE A 64 11.42 6.85 4.80
CA ILE A 64 9.99 7.12 5.01
C ILE A 64 9.52 8.30 4.14
N GLY A 65 10.35 9.35 4.02
CA GLY A 65 10.04 10.51 3.20
C GLY A 65 9.91 10.16 1.71
N ASP A 66 10.73 9.21 1.23
CA ASP A 66 10.67 8.74 -0.15
C ASP A 66 9.35 8.00 -0.43
N VAL A 67 8.95 7.10 0.46
CA VAL A 67 7.65 6.40 0.38
C VAL A 67 6.50 7.40 0.35
N ALA A 68 6.49 8.35 1.29
CA ALA A 68 5.44 9.34 1.40
C ALA A 68 5.36 10.23 0.14
N ARG A 69 6.50 10.67 -0.41
CA ARG A 69 6.54 11.44 -1.67
C ARG A 69 6.08 10.61 -2.86
N PHE A 70 6.44 9.34 -2.90
CA PHE A 70 6.04 8.44 -3.99
C PHE A 70 4.52 8.30 -4.04
N ILE A 71 3.90 8.03 -2.87
CA ILE A 71 2.44 7.93 -2.73
C ILE A 71 1.76 9.27 -3.05
N ASP A 72 2.31 10.39 -2.56
CA ASP A 72 1.78 11.72 -2.82
C ASP A 72 1.75 12.05 -4.32
N GLY A 73 2.82 11.68 -5.04
CA GLY A 73 2.88 11.78 -6.50
C GLY A 73 1.80 10.96 -7.20
N LEU A 74 1.57 9.73 -6.77
CA LEU A 74 0.52 8.86 -7.33
C LEU A 74 -0.89 9.40 -7.04
N LEU A 75 -1.13 9.90 -5.83
CA LEU A 75 -2.40 10.54 -5.44
C LEU A 75 -2.67 11.80 -6.27
N ALA A 76 -1.64 12.65 -6.47
CA ALA A 76 -1.75 13.84 -7.29
C ALA A 76 -2.13 13.52 -8.75
N ILE A 77 -1.59 12.42 -9.31
CA ILE A 77 -1.95 11.98 -10.67
C ILE A 77 -3.37 11.38 -10.72
N ARG A 78 -3.78 10.69 -9.65
CA ARG A 78 -5.08 10.01 -9.61
C ARG A 78 -6.23 10.96 -9.30
N ASP A 79 -6.02 12.07 -8.60
CA ASP A 79 -7.07 13.09 -8.41
C ASP A 79 -7.57 13.64 -9.76
N ASP A 80 -6.70 13.70 -10.77
CA ASP A 80 -7.06 14.03 -12.16
C ASP A 80 -7.68 12.84 -12.95
N ALA A 81 -7.46 11.59 -12.54
CA ALA A 81 -7.85 10.38 -13.28
C ALA A 81 -9.01 9.56 -12.67
N ASN A 82 -9.44 9.86 -11.44
CA ASN A 82 -10.47 9.09 -10.73
C ASN A 82 -11.90 9.47 -11.18
N GLY A 83 -12.19 9.20 -12.45
CA GLY A 83 -13.51 9.27 -13.06
C GLY A 83 -13.99 7.96 -13.69
N ALA A 84 -13.34 6.81 -13.45
CA ALA A 84 -13.81 5.53 -13.99
C ALA A 84 -13.39 4.31 -13.16
N PRO A 85 -14.32 3.43 -12.76
CA PRO A 85 -13.98 2.11 -12.22
C PRO A 85 -13.59 1.14 -13.35
N PRO A 86 -12.60 0.26 -13.15
CA PRO A 86 -12.51 -0.96 -13.94
C PRO A 86 -13.32 -2.06 -13.23
N GLU A 87 -14.62 -2.12 -13.50
CA GLU A 87 -15.33 -3.40 -13.37
C GLU A 87 -14.93 -4.30 -14.56
N ALA A 88 -14.07 -5.28 -14.28
CA ALA A 88 -13.95 -6.54 -15.03
C ALA A 88 -13.33 -7.54 -14.04
N GLY A 89 -13.98 -8.59 -13.55
CA GLY A 89 -14.96 -9.44 -14.20
C GLY A 89 -14.33 -10.82 -14.45
N LEU A 90 -14.71 -11.77 -13.58
CA LEU A 90 -14.93 -13.20 -13.90
C LEU A 90 -13.71 -14.08 -14.26
N LEU A 91 -13.31 -14.97 -13.34
CA LEU A 91 -13.06 -16.36 -13.73
C LEU A 91 -13.69 -17.32 -12.70
N GLU A 92 -14.81 -17.86 -13.14
CA GLU A 92 -15.50 -19.01 -12.55
C GLU A 92 -14.58 -20.23 -12.58
N ALA A 93 -14.45 -20.92 -11.44
CA ALA A 93 -13.83 -22.25 -11.39
C ALA A 93 -14.51 -23.13 -10.33
N ALA A 94 -15.70 -23.64 -10.66
CA ALA A 94 -16.20 -24.91 -10.13
C ALA A 94 -17.36 -25.46 -10.97
N PRO A 95 -17.14 -26.39 -11.91
CA PRO A 95 -18.21 -27.28 -12.33
C PRO A 95 -18.27 -28.46 -11.36
N SER A 96 -19.28 -28.48 -10.49
CA SER A 96 -19.76 -29.73 -9.88
C SER A 96 -21.26 -29.78 -10.03
N PRO A 97 -21.79 -30.42 -11.09
CA PRO A 97 -23.21 -30.68 -11.20
C PRO A 97 -23.60 -31.79 -10.21
N ALA A 98 -24.01 -31.38 -9.01
CA ALA A 98 -24.80 -32.23 -8.12
C ALA A 98 -26.25 -32.20 -8.61
N THR A 99 -26.64 -33.19 -9.41
CA THR A 99 -28.05 -33.48 -9.68
C THR A 99 -28.59 -34.44 -8.61
N PRO A 100 -29.76 -34.15 -8.01
CA PRO A 100 -30.29 -34.87 -6.85
C PRO A 100 -30.90 -36.25 -7.17
N LEU A 101 -30.87 -37.14 -6.17
CA LEU A 101 -31.70 -38.35 -6.06
C LEU A 101 -33.20 -38.02 -6.19
N PRO A 102 -33.99 -38.94 -6.75
CA PRO A 102 -34.97 -39.64 -5.92
C PRO A 102 -34.75 -41.17 -5.85
#